data_AF-A0A117PSX0-F1
#
_entry.id   AF-A0A117PSX0-F1
#
_cell.length_a   1.000
_cell.length_b   1.000
_cell.length_c   1.000
_cell.angle_alpha   90.00
_cell.angle_beta   90.00
_cell.angle_gamma   90.00
#
_symmetry.space_group_name_H-M   'P 1'
#
loop_
_entity.id
_entity.type
_entity.pdbx_description
1 polymer ?
#
loop_
_entity_poly.entity_id
_entity_poly.type
_entity_poly.pdbx_seq_one_letter_code
_entity_poly.pdbx_strand_id
1 'polypeptide(L)'
;MQPDGQGSPGVRERINRSLTPGCLTTLIVLILVLGSGLSWLWYTDWHAGKVNSERRQKAVSSILRQARDAADDTARSLNASRTSDVDRLTGVIWKHTGAPLITYDTSRREFTARLSQQVPYETVQIIPGGGSDAVTRCFDFTYSRPHGQAWTPRVTVRDDDVCRPATDIGYLARVAKARVERIDAQELTRTGVQRALDPTGTLHTFTVKSVVGGDGTVAISIRITSHEGRAGQCYRITRPAPGSGEVHPSSVIAAPAFSC
;
A
#
# COMPACT_ATOMS: atom_id res chain seq x y z
N MET A 1 -60.75 8.63 -90.12
CA MET A 1 -61.06 9.64 -89.09
C MET A 1 -60.42 9.18 -87.79
N GLN A 2 -59.38 9.89 -87.36
CA GLN A 2 -58.77 9.81 -86.03
C GLN A 2 -59.59 10.73 -85.10
N PRO A 3 -59.64 10.44 -83.79
CA PRO A 3 -58.69 11.14 -82.95
C PRO A 3 -57.93 10.24 -81.97
N ASP A 4 -56.80 10.80 -81.58
CA ASP A 4 -55.76 10.36 -80.68
C ASP A 4 -56.16 10.28 -79.20
N GLY A 5 -55.31 9.60 -78.43
CA GLY A 5 -55.14 9.81 -76.99
C GLY A 5 -54.74 8.50 -76.29
N GLN A 6 -53.45 8.14 -76.23
CA GLN A 6 -52.54 8.40 -75.09
C GLN A 6 -53.16 8.06 -73.72
N GLY A 7 -52.59 7.29 -72.80
CA GLY A 7 -51.24 6.77 -72.58
C GLY A 7 -51.19 6.29 -71.12
N SER A 8 -50.35 5.30 -70.83
CA SER A 8 -49.93 4.75 -69.52
C SER A 8 -49.59 5.82 -68.43
N PRO A 9 -49.04 5.47 -67.24
CA PRO A 9 -49.20 4.36 -66.29
C PRO A 9 -49.30 4.86 -64.81
N GLY A 10 -49.47 3.93 -63.86
CA GLY A 10 -48.71 3.94 -62.60
C GLY A 10 -49.06 4.99 -61.55
N VAL A 11 -50.02 4.69 -60.67
CA VAL A 11 -50.04 5.31 -59.34
C VAL A 11 -49.12 4.49 -58.43
N ARG A 12 -47.82 4.80 -58.52
CA ARG A 12 -46.90 4.64 -57.39
C ARG A 12 -47.34 5.67 -56.36
N GLU A 13 -48.10 5.23 -55.36
CA GLU A 13 -48.50 6.07 -54.24
C GLU A 13 -47.26 6.49 -53.46
N ARG A 14 -46.72 7.66 -53.84
CA ARG A 14 -45.70 8.37 -53.07
C ARG A 14 -46.36 8.86 -51.79
N ILE A 15 -46.11 8.16 -50.69
CA ILE A 15 -46.29 8.73 -49.36
C ILE A 15 -45.19 9.78 -49.17
N ASN A 16 -45.35 10.96 -49.80
CA ASN A 16 -44.67 12.18 -49.40
C ASN A 16 -45.61 12.90 -48.43
N ARG A 17 -45.63 12.41 -47.19
CA ARG A 17 -46.26 13.13 -46.09
C ARG A 17 -45.43 14.40 -45.88
N SER A 18 -46.01 15.54 -46.24
CA SER A 18 -45.44 16.88 -46.05
C SER A 18 -45.12 17.08 -44.57
N LEU A 19 -43.87 16.82 -44.18
CA LEU A 19 -43.31 17.36 -42.95
C LEU A 19 -43.24 18.87 -43.17
N THR A 20 -43.99 19.63 -42.39
CA THR A 20 -43.84 21.08 -42.34
C THR A 20 -42.35 21.40 -42.14
N PRO A 21 -41.74 22.29 -42.93
CA PRO A 21 -40.30 22.52 -42.93
C PRO A 21 -39.75 22.84 -41.53
N GLY A 22 -40.56 23.41 -40.64
CA GLY A 22 -40.22 23.63 -39.23
C GLY A 22 -40.05 22.35 -38.40
N CYS A 23 -40.79 21.28 -38.66
CA CYS A 23 -40.65 20.02 -37.93
C CYS A 23 -39.35 19.30 -38.30
N LEU A 24 -39.00 19.32 -39.59
CA LEU A 24 -37.76 18.73 -40.09
C LEU A 24 -36.53 19.47 -39.53
N THR A 25 -36.53 20.80 -39.52
CA THR A 25 -35.42 21.59 -38.96
C THR A 25 -35.27 21.37 -37.46
N THR A 26 -36.37 21.35 -36.69
CA THR A 26 -36.31 21.04 -35.25
C THR A 26 -35.72 19.65 -34.99
N LEU A 27 -36.12 18.64 -35.76
CA LEU A 27 -35.62 17.27 -35.60
C LEU A 27 -34.12 17.18 -35.95
N ILE A 28 -33.67 17.86 -37.01
CA ILE A 28 -32.24 17.92 -37.36
C ILE A 28 -31.44 18.58 -36.24
N VAL A 29 -31.90 19.73 -35.72
CA VAL A 29 -31.23 20.42 -34.62
C VAL A 29 -31.16 19.53 -33.37
N LEU A 30 -32.26 18.85 -33.03
CA LEU A 30 -32.29 17.93 -31.89
C LEU A 30 -31.28 16.79 -32.05
N ILE A 31 -31.21 16.17 -33.23
CA ILE A 31 -30.25 15.10 -33.52
C ILE A 31 -28.82 15.62 -33.40
N LEU A 32 -28.53 16.80 -33.94
CA LEU A 32 -27.19 17.40 -33.85
C LEU A 32 -26.80 17.69 -32.40
N VAL A 33 -27.71 18.24 -31.60
CA VAL A 33 -27.47 18.53 -30.18
C VAL A 33 -27.27 17.25 -29.38
N LEU A 34 -28.17 16.27 -29.52
CA LEU A 34 -28.08 14.99 -28.80
C LEU A 34 -26.85 14.18 -29.24
N GLY A 35 -26.58 14.12 -30.54
CA GLY A 35 -25.41 13.45 -31.10
C GLY A 35 -24.12 14.08 -30.61
N SER A 36 -24.04 15.41 -30.58
CA SER A 36 -22.88 16.14 -30.03
C SER A 36 -22.72 15.87 -28.53
N GLY A 37 -23.81 15.89 -27.77
CA GLY A 37 -23.79 15.60 -26.34
C GLY A 37 -23.34 14.17 -26.03
N LEU A 38 -23.87 13.18 -26.75
CA LEU A 38 -23.47 11.77 -26.60
C LEU A 38 -22.02 11.56 -27.03
N SER A 39 -21.58 12.16 -28.14
CA SER A 39 -20.19 12.08 -28.59
C SER A 39 -19.23 12.71 -27.59
N TRP A 40 -19.62 13.85 -26.98
CA TRP A 40 -18.85 14.50 -25.93
C TRP A 40 -18.74 13.62 -24.69
N LEU A 41 -19.87 13.11 -24.18
CA LEU A 41 -19.88 12.23 -23.00
C LEU A 41 -19.03 10.99 -23.22
N TRP A 42 -19.18 10.33 -24.38
CA TRP A 42 -18.37 9.18 -24.75
C TRP A 42 -16.88 9.51 -24.81
N TYR A 43 -16.51 10.64 -25.43
CA TYR A 43 -15.12 11.08 -25.48
C TYR A 43 -14.55 11.36 -24.09
N THR A 44 -15.32 12.03 -23.21
CA THR A 44 -14.86 12.33 -21.84
C THR A 44 -14.64 11.07 -21.00
N ASP A 45 -15.56 10.10 -21.08
CA ASP A 45 -15.43 8.82 -20.38
C ASP A 45 -14.24 8.01 -20.90
N TRP A 46 -14.10 7.89 -22.23
CA TRP A 46 -12.97 7.21 -22.84
C TRP A 46 -11.64 7.86 -22.47
N HIS A 47 -11.54 9.19 -22.55
CA HIS A 47 -10.34 9.93 -22.22
C HIS A 47 -9.98 9.78 -20.74
N ALA A 48 -10.95 9.91 -19.83
CA ALA A 48 -10.75 9.70 -18.40
C ALA A 48 -10.27 8.27 -18.11
N GLY A 49 -10.91 7.26 -18.70
CA GLY A 49 -10.52 5.86 -18.56
C GLY A 49 -9.10 5.61 -19.05
N LYS A 50 -8.73 6.14 -20.23
CA LYS A 50 -7.38 6.01 -20.78
C LYS A 50 -6.34 6.66 -19.87
N VAL A 51 -6.53 7.92 -19.47
CA VAL A 51 -5.58 8.64 -18.60
C VAL A 51 -5.45 7.95 -17.24
N ASN A 52 -6.56 7.50 -16.63
CA ASN A 52 -6.53 6.78 -15.36
C ASN A 52 -5.78 5.46 -15.47
N SER A 53 -5.95 4.72 -16.58
CA SER A 53 -5.21 3.48 -16.85
C SER A 53 -3.70 3.72 -16.96
N GLU A 54 -3.28 4.77 -17.69
CA GLU A 54 -1.87 5.13 -17.83
C GLU A 54 -1.26 5.56 -16.50
N ARG A 55 -1.97 6.36 -15.70
CA ARG A 55 -1.53 6.79 -14.36
C ARG A 55 -1.41 5.61 -13.40
N ARG A 56 -2.38 4.70 -13.41
CA ARG A 56 -2.32 3.46 -12.64
C ARG A 56 -1.13 2.59 -13.05
N GLN A 57 -0.86 2.44 -14.35
CA GLN A 57 0.31 1.70 -14.84
C GLN A 57 1.63 2.36 -14.41
N LYS A 58 1.71 3.70 -14.49
CA LYS A 58 2.86 4.45 -13.97
C LYS A 58 3.05 4.19 -12.48
N ALA A 59 1.99 4.24 -11.67
CA ALA A 59 2.05 3.91 -10.25
C ALA A 59 2.52 2.47 -9.98
N VAL A 60 2.02 1.48 -10.74
CA VAL A 60 2.50 0.08 -10.68
C VAL A 60 4.00 -0.01 -11.02
N SER A 61 4.44 0.64 -12.09
CA SER A 61 5.86 0.61 -12.46
C SER A 61 6.75 1.30 -11.42
N SER A 62 6.25 2.39 -10.83
CA SER A 62 6.93 3.16 -9.80
C SER A 62 7.12 2.34 -8.53
N ILE A 63 6.05 1.70 -8.03
CA ILE A 63 6.13 0.89 -6.81
C ILE A 63 7.05 -0.34 -6.99
N LEU A 64 7.05 -0.96 -8.17
CA LEU A 64 7.97 -2.06 -8.49
C LEU A 64 9.43 -1.60 -8.55
N ARG A 65 9.69 -0.40 -9.10
CA ARG A 65 11.03 0.18 -9.13
C ARG A 65 11.50 0.52 -7.72
N GLN A 66 10.68 1.22 -6.93
CA GLN A 66 10.98 1.55 -5.53
C GLN A 66 11.30 0.30 -4.70
N ALA A 67 10.54 -0.77 -4.87
CA ALA A 67 10.82 -2.03 -4.19
C ALA A 67 12.19 -2.63 -4.62
N ARG A 68 12.53 -2.62 -5.91
CA ARG A 68 13.85 -3.10 -6.36
C ARG A 68 14.99 -2.24 -5.82
N ASP A 69 14.86 -0.92 -5.92
CA ASP A 69 15.88 0.03 -5.45
C ASP A 69 16.11 -0.13 -3.94
N ALA A 70 15.03 -0.25 -3.14
CA ALA A 70 15.12 -0.51 -1.71
C ALA A 70 15.79 -1.86 -1.40
N ALA A 71 15.52 -2.90 -2.20
CA ALA A 71 16.16 -4.20 -2.04
C ALA A 71 17.66 -4.14 -2.34
N ASP A 72 18.06 -3.48 -3.42
CA ASP A 72 19.47 -3.32 -3.79
C ASP A 72 20.22 -2.46 -2.77
N ASP A 73 19.62 -1.37 -2.29
CA ASP A 73 20.14 -0.55 -1.20
C ASP A 73 20.33 -1.36 0.09
N THR A 74 19.34 -2.17 0.45
CA THR A 74 19.42 -3.02 1.63
C THR A 74 20.55 -4.04 1.48
N ALA A 75 20.68 -4.69 0.33
CA ALA A 75 21.75 -5.66 0.07
C ALA A 75 23.14 -5.00 0.15
N ARG A 76 23.31 -3.80 -0.40
CA ARG A 76 24.54 -3.01 -0.26
C ARG A 76 24.86 -2.73 1.21
N SER A 77 23.89 -2.27 1.99
CA SER A 77 24.05 -2.01 3.43
C SER A 77 24.35 -3.28 4.23
N LEU A 78 23.71 -4.41 3.90
CA LEU A 78 24.00 -5.70 4.53
C LEU A 78 25.46 -6.12 4.26
N ASN A 79 25.95 -5.97 3.03
CA ASN A 79 27.35 -6.23 2.68
C ASN A 79 28.32 -5.30 3.42
N ALA A 80 27.98 -4.01 3.52
CA ALA A 80 28.80 -3.02 4.21
C ALA A 80 28.85 -3.22 5.74
N SER A 81 27.80 -3.78 6.34
CA SER A 81 27.68 -3.95 7.79
C SER A 81 28.74 -4.87 8.41
N ARG A 82 29.31 -5.79 7.61
CA ARG A 82 30.30 -6.81 8.03
C ARG A 82 29.91 -7.65 9.26
N THR A 83 28.65 -7.60 9.70
CA THR A 83 28.15 -8.35 10.85
C THR A 83 27.48 -9.64 10.41
N SER A 84 27.59 -10.69 11.23
CA SER A 84 26.82 -11.93 11.11
C SER A 84 25.71 -12.04 12.16
N ASP A 85 25.62 -11.07 13.08
CA ASP A 85 24.58 -10.97 14.08
C ASP A 85 23.21 -10.76 13.41
N VAL A 86 22.30 -11.72 13.60
CA VAL A 86 20.99 -11.77 12.96
C VAL A 86 20.09 -10.61 13.41
N ASP A 87 20.17 -10.17 14.67
CA ASP A 87 19.41 -9.04 15.18
C ASP A 87 19.90 -7.72 14.54
N ARG A 88 21.21 -7.53 14.41
CA ARG A 88 21.76 -6.36 13.71
C ARG A 88 21.37 -6.34 12.25
N LEU A 89 21.44 -7.48 11.56
CA LEU A 89 21.02 -7.60 10.16
C LEU A 89 19.52 -7.35 9.99
N THR A 90 18.69 -7.84 10.91
CA THR A 90 17.24 -7.53 10.96
C THR A 90 17.01 -6.03 11.04
N GLY A 91 17.76 -5.32 11.89
CA GLY A 91 17.70 -3.86 11.99
C GLY A 91 18.11 -3.14 10.70
N VAL A 92 19.14 -3.63 9.99
CA VAL A 92 19.54 -3.08 8.68
C VAL A 92 18.42 -3.27 7.66
N ILE A 93 17.83 -4.46 7.58
CA ILE A 93 16.72 -4.74 6.65
C ILE A 93 15.52 -3.83 6.95
N TRP A 94 15.13 -3.73 8.23
CA TRP A 94 14.04 -2.85 8.64
C TRP A 94 14.30 -1.39 8.28
N LYS A 95 15.52 -0.88 8.53
CA LYS A 95 15.87 0.51 8.25
C LYS A 95 15.67 0.91 6.78
N HIS A 96 15.96 -0.01 5.85
CA HIS A 96 15.88 0.27 4.41
C HIS A 96 14.55 -0.14 3.77
N THR A 97 13.88 -1.17 4.29
CA THR A 97 12.61 -1.65 3.72
C THR A 97 11.38 -1.11 4.45
N GLY A 98 11.49 -0.78 5.73
CA GLY A 98 10.36 -0.49 6.61
C GLY A 98 9.49 -1.71 6.93
N ALA A 99 9.94 -2.92 6.61
CA ALA A 99 9.13 -4.13 6.72
C ALA A 99 8.78 -4.46 8.19
N PRO A 100 7.49 -4.57 8.55
CA PRO A 100 7.08 -4.89 9.92
C PRO A 100 7.27 -6.37 10.27
N LEU A 101 7.39 -7.25 9.29
CA LEU A 101 7.59 -8.67 9.50
C LEU A 101 8.89 -9.09 8.80
N ILE A 102 9.86 -9.55 9.58
CA ILE A 102 11.17 -10.00 9.10
C ILE A 102 11.48 -11.35 9.74
N THR A 103 11.50 -12.39 8.91
CA THR A 103 11.83 -13.75 9.33
C THR A 103 13.22 -14.12 8.85
N TYR A 104 13.93 -14.95 9.62
CA TYR A 104 15.21 -15.52 9.23
C TYR A 104 15.13 -17.05 9.24
N ASP A 105 15.40 -17.66 8.09
CA ASP A 105 15.57 -19.10 7.94
C ASP A 105 17.04 -19.45 8.16
N THR A 106 17.34 -20.09 9.31
CA THR A 106 18.69 -20.50 9.69
C THR A 106 19.25 -21.58 8.76
N SER A 107 18.40 -22.43 8.18
CA SER A 107 18.82 -23.52 7.29
C SER A 107 19.29 -22.98 5.93
N ARG A 108 18.63 -21.95 5.43
CA ARG A 108 18.97 -21.28 4.16
C ARG A 108 19.85 -20.05 4.32
N ARG A 109 20.05 -19.59 5.57
CA ARG A 109 20.69 -18.31 5.92
C ARG A 109 20.07 -17.15 5.14
N GLU A 110 18.76 -17.12 5.12
CA GLU A 110 17.95 -16.25 4.28
C GLU A 110 17.03 -15.40 5.15
N PHE A 111 16.99 -14.10 4.88
CA PHE A 111 15.97 -13.23 5.44
C PHE A 111 14.83 -13.07 4.46
N THR A 112 13.60 -13.04 4.99
CA THR A 112 12.41 -12.60 4.26
C THR A 112 11.77 -11.46 5.03
N ALA A 113 11.76 -10.28 4.42
CA ALA A 113 11.09 -9.09 4.92
C ALA A 113 9.82 -8.85 4.11
N ARG A 114 8.68 -8.72 4.78
CA ARG A 114 7.37 -8.56 4.15
C ARG A 114 6.75 -7.21 4.45
N LEU A 115 6.29 -6.53 3.42
CA LEU A 115 5.64 -5.21 3.52
C LEU A 115 4.57 -5.02 2.44
N SER A 116 3.44 -4.43 2.83
CA SER A 116 2.48 -3.83 1.91
C SER A 116 2.89 -2.39 1.62
N GLN A 117 3.18 -2.07 0.35
CA GLN A 117 3.46 -0.71 -0.08
C GLN A 117 2.28 -0.15 -0.87
N GLN A 118 2.11 1.17 -0.83
CA GLN A 118 1.04 1.88 -1.51
C GLN A 118 1.61 3.11 -2.22
N VAL A 119 1.24 3.30 -3.49
CA VAL A 119 1.57 4.51 -4.26
C VAL A 119 0.28 5.18 -4.74
N PRO A 120 -0.04 6.40 -4.28
CA PRO A 120 -1.20 7.13 -4.74
C PRO A 120 -1.00 7.64 -6.18
N TYR A 121 -2.11 7.82 -6.89
CA TYR A 121 -2.16 8.47 -8.20
C TYR A 121 -3.45 9.27 -8.35
N GLU A 122 -3.37 10.37 -9.09
CA GLU A 122 -4.52 11.22 -9.37
C GLU A 122 -5.41 10.58 -10.43
N THR A 123 -6.72 10.64 -10.24
CA THR A 123 -7.74 10.20 -11.19
C THR A 123 -8.46 11.39 -11.80
N VAL A 124 -8.74 11.31 -13.09
CA VAL A 124 -9.63 12.21 -13.82
C VAL A 124 -11.04 11.66 -13.72
N GLN A 125 -12.00 12.52 -13.33
CA GLN A 125 -13.43 12.19 -13.30
C GLN A 125 -14.18 12.99 -14.36
N ILE A 126 -15.37 12.50 -14.75
CA ILE A 126 -16.26 13.15 -15.73
C ILE A 126 -16.85 14.46 -15.16
N ILE A 127 -16.97 14.56 -13.83
CA ILE A 127 -17.45 15.76 -13.12
C ILE A 127 -16.24 16.58 -12.63
N PRO A 128 -16.27 17.93 -12.70
CA PRO A 128 -15.21 18.77 -12.16
C PRO A 128 -15.00 18.52 -10.65
N GLY A 129 -13.76 18.19 -10.28
CA GLY A 129 -13.37 17.73 -8.94
C GLY A 129 -12.60 16.42 -9.03
N GLY A 130 -11.30 16.48 -9.33
CA GLY A 130 -10.46 15.29 -9.45
C GLY A 130 -10.49 14.39 -8.21
N GLY A 131 -10.23 13.10 -8.40
CA GLY A 131 -10.12 12.12 -7.30
C GLY A 131 -8.69 11.63 -7.12
N SER A 132 -8.39 10.97 -6.02
CA SER A 132 -7.15 10.18 -5.85
C SER A 132 -7.49 8.71 -5.64
N ASP A 133 -6.67 7.84 -6.21
CA ASP A 133 -6.71 6.40 -5.96
C ASP A 133 -5.28 5.93 -5.66
N ALA A 134 -5.09 4.66 -5.34
CA ALA A 134 -3.78 4.13 -5.01
C ALA A 134 -3.58 2.69 -5.50
N VAL A 135 -2.35 2.40 -5.87
CA VAL A 135 -1.90 1.02 -6.14
C VAL A 135 -1.26 0.48 -4.88
N THR A 136 -1.87 -0.54 -4.29
CA THR A 136 -1.30 -1.33 -3.18
C THR A 136 -0.70 -2.62 -3.72
N ARG A 137 0.48 -3.01 -3.21
CA ARG A 137 1.12 -4.29 -3.52
C ARG A 137 1.80 -4.86 -2.29
N CYS A 138 1.67 -6.17 -2.12
CA CYS A 138 2.46 -6.93 -1.16
C CYS A 138 3.81 -7.33 -1.76
N PHE A 139 4.89 -7.10 -1.01
CA PHE A 139 6.25 -7.48 -1.39
C PHE A 139 6.90 -8.39 -0.35
N ASP A 140 7.55 -9.44 -0.85
CA ASP A 140 8.58 -10.17 -0.13
C ASP A 140 9.96 -9.72 -0.64
N PHE A 141 10.76 -9.16 0.26
CA PHE A 141 12.18 -8.86 0.07
C PHE A 141 12.97 -10.01 0.66
N THR A 142 13.59 -10.80 -0.20
CA THR A 142 14.40 -11.95 0.21
C THR A 142 15.87 -11.59 0.09
N TYR A 143 16.64 -11.82 1.15
CA TYR A 143 18.08 -11.61 1.16
C TYR A 143 18.77 -12.92 1.49
N SER A 144 19.47 -13.48 0.51
CA SER A 144 20.21 -14.73 0.69
C SER A 144 21.71 -14.47 0.66
N ARG A 145 22.47 -15.21 1.47
CA ARG A 145 23.93 -15.16 1.47
C ARG A 145 24.51 -16.56 1.33
N PRO A 146 24.77 -17.02 0.10
CA PRO A 146 25.57 -18.22 -0.13
C PRO A 146 26.93 -18.09 0.54
N HIS A 147 27.51 -19.20 0.99
CA HIS A 147 28.74 -19.22 1.78
C HIS A 147 29.85 -18.36 1.18
N GLY A 148 30.33 -17.37 1.95
CA GLY A 148 31.42 -16.48 1.55
C GLY A 148 31.07 -15.41 0.51
N GLN A 149 29.84 -15.39 0.00
CA GLN A 149 29.40 -14.44 -1.02
C GLN A 149 28.74 -13.20 -0.41
N ALA A 150 28.52 -12.21 -1.28
CA ALA A 150 27.73 -11.03 -0.98
C ALA A 150 26.24 -11.39 -0.82
N TRP A 151 25.51 -10.60 -0.04
CA TRP A 151 24.05 -10.67 0.04
C TRP A 151 23.43 -10.38 -1.32
N THR A 152 22.52 -11.26 -1.73
CA THR A 152 21.76 -11.13 -2.98
C THR A 152 20.29 -10.83 -2.67
N PRO A 153 19.75 -9.72 -3.20
CA PRO A 153 18.34 -9.38 -3.02
C PRO A 153 17.47 -10.08 -4.06
N ARG A 154 16.24 -10.41 -3.68
CA ARG A 154 15.16 -10.82 -4.57
C ARG A 154 13.86 -10.18 -4.10
N VAL A 155 13.16 -9.52 -5.02
CA VAL A 155 11.83 -8.95 -4.76
C VAL A 155 10.78 -9.82 -5.44
N THR A 156 9.78 -10.27 -4.67
CA THR A 156 8.64 -11.01 -5.19
C THR A 156 7.35 -10.28 -4.84
N VAL A 157 6.50 -10.05 -5.83
CA VAL A 157 5.14 -9.53 -5.61
C VAL A 157 4.26 -10.68 -5.13
N ARG A 158 3.46 -10.44 -4.10
CA ARG A 158 2.51 -11.39 -3.53
C ARG A 158 1.10 -10.85 -3.62
N ASP A 159 0.15 -11.74 -3.40
CA ASP A 159 -1.24 -11.38 -3.18
C ASP A 159 -1.41 -10.60 -1.87
N ASP A 160 -2.42 -9.75 -1.82
CA ASP A 160 -2.62 -8.81 -0.70
C ASP A 160 -2.92 -9.52 0.63
N ASP A 161 -3.55 -10.70 0.58
CA ASP A 161 -3.86 -11.51 1.76
C ASP A 161 -2.60 -12.05 2.45
N VAL A 162 -1.55 -12.35 1.68
CA VAL A 162 -0.23 -12.78 2.17
C VAL A 162 0.42 -11.71 3.05
N CYS A 163 0.14 -10.43 2.79
CA CYS A 163 0.62 -9.30 3.58
C CYS A 163 -0.24 -8.97 4.80
N ARG A 164 -1.45 -9.51 4.94
CA ARG A 164 -2.35 -9.18 6.05
C ARG A 164 -1.66 -9.33 7.42
N PRO A 165 -0.93 -10.41 7.73
CA PRO A 165 -0.23 -10.51 9.01
C PRO A 165 0.87 -9.46 9.20
N ALA A 166 1.58 -9.09 8.12
CA ALA A 166 2.62 -8.07 8.18
C ALA A 166 2.03 -6.67 8.42
N THR A 167 0.96 -6.31 7.70
CA THR A 167 0.22 -5.06 7.90
C THR A 167 -0.32 -4.96 9.32
N ASP A 168 -0.89 -6.06 9.83
CA ASP A 168 -1.44 -6.13 11.18
C ASP A 168 -0.37 -5.96 12.26
N ILE A 169 0.74 -6.70 12.16
CA ILE A 169 1.90 -6.55 13.05
C ILE A 169 2.44 -5.11 13.00
N GLY A 170 2.52 -4.49 11.82
CA GLY A 170 2.94 -3.10 11.67
C GLY A 170 2.00 -2.10 12.32
N TYR A 171 0.68 -2.34 12.25
CA TYR A 171 -0.31 -1.56 13.00
C TYR A 171 -0.13 -1.74 14.51
N LEU A 172 -0.05 -2.97 14.99
CA LEU A 172 0.14 -3.29 16.41
C LEU A 172 1.45 -2.74 16.96
N ALA A 173 2.53 -2.74 16.18
CA ALA A 173 3.81 -2.12 16.56
C ALA A 173 3.69 -0.61 16.75
N ARG A 174 2.94 0.09 15.89
CA ARG A 174 2.65 1.52 16.06
C ARG A 174 1.78 1.79 17.29
N VAL A 175 0.77 0.95 17.53
CA VAL A 175 -0.05 1.03 18.75
C VAL A 175 0.80 0.81 19.99
N ALA A 176 1.68 -0.20 19.99
CA ALA A 176 2.58 -0.49 21.10
C ALA A 176 3.54 0.67 21.36
N LYS A 177 4.16 1.23 20.31
CA LYS A 177 4.99 2.43 20.40
C LYS A 177 4.23 3.59 21.07
N ALA A 178 3.06 3.93 20.54
CA ALA A 178 2.26 5.06 21.05
C ALA A 178 1.73 4.85 22.47
N ARG A 179 1.55 3.59 22.90
CA ARG A 179 1.18 3.27 24.29
C ARG A 179 2.38 3.38 25.21
N VAL A 180 3.50 2.76 24.86
CA VAL A 180 4.77 2.83 25.63
C VAL A 180 5.25 4.25 25.84
N GLU A 181 5.10 5.09 24.83
CA GLU A 181 5.42 6.52 24.89
C GLU A 181 4.67 7.27 25.99
N ARG A 182 3.43 6.85 26.27
CA ARG A 182 2.54 7.47 27.26
C ARG A 182 2.63 6.86 28.66
N ILE A 183 3.38 5.77 28.85
CA ILE A 183 3.52 5.13 30.17
C ILE A 183 4.31 6.07 31.09
N ASP A 184 3.94 6.17 32.36
CA ASP A 184 4.76 6.89 33.32
C ASP A 184 6.10 6.18 33.53
N ALA A 185 7.19 6.92 33.68
CA ALA A 185 8.51 6.29 33.77
C ALA A 185 8.64 5.32 34.96
N GLN A 186 7.90 5.57 36.04
CA GLN A 186 7.82 4.69 37.21
C GLN A 186 7.08 3.37 36.90
N GLU A 187 6.23 3.36 35.87
CA GLU A 187 5.47 2.19 35.41
C GLU A 187 6.16 1.44 34.26
N LEU A 188 7.38 1.85 33.85
CA LEU A 188 8.22 1.14 32.87
C LEU A 188 8.81 -0.15 33.47
N THR A 189 7.94 -1.02 33.96
CA THR A 189 8.22 -2.37 34.40
C THR A 189 7.55 -3.35 33.44
N ARG A 190 7.96 -4.62 33.46
CA ARG A 190 7.33 -5.65 32.62
C ARG A 190 5.81 -5.69 32.80
N THR A 191 5.34 -5.64 34.04
CA THR A 191 3.91 -5.69 34.37
C THR A 191 3.18 -4.41 33.96
N GLY A 192 3.79 -3.24 34.20
CA GLY A 192 3.20 -1.96 33.81
C GLY A 192 3.05 -1.84 32.29
N VAL A 193 4.10 -2.22 31.54
CA VAL A 193 4.05 -2.26 30.08
C VAL A 193 3.01 -3.27 29.58
N GLN A 194 2.95 -4.47 30.16
CA GLN A 194 1.94 -5.46 29.75
C GLN A 194 0.52 -4.94 29.98
N ARG A 195 0.25 -4.29 31.13
CA ARG A 195 -1.05 -3.69 31.44
C ARG A 195 -1.40 -2.55 30.49
N ALA A 196 -0.43 -1.72 30.11
CA ALA A 196 -0.65 -0.65 29.15
C ALA A 196 -0.96 -1.19 27.73
N LEU A 197 -0.29 -2.28 27.33
CA LEU A 197 -0.48 -2.89 26.01
C LEU A 197 -1.73 -3.77 25.92
N ASP A 198 -2.14 -4.40 27.02
CA ASP A 198 -3.35 -5.22 27.08
C ASP A 198 -4.10 -4.93 28.40
N PRO A 199 -4.84 -3.80 28.47
CA PRO A 199 -5.52 -3.39 29.71
C PRO A 199 -6.58 -4.37 30.18
N THR A 200 -7.21 -5.09 29.25
CA THR A 200 -8.26 -6.08 29.52
C THR A 200 -7.70 -7.49 29.69
N GLY A 201 -6.44 -7.74 29.27
CA GLY A 201 -5.82 -9.07 29.29
C GLY A 201 -6.38 -10.04 28.26
N THR A 202 -7.15 -9.55 27.28
CA THR A 202 -7.90 -10.37 26.31
C THR A 202 -7.38 -10.27 24.89
N LEU A 203 -6.49 -9.31 24.61
CA LEU A 203 -6.05 -9.05 23.23
C LEU A 203 -5.11 -10.14 22.73
N HIS A 204 -4.28 -10.73 23.61
CA HIS A 204 -3.30 -11.78 23.31
C HIS A 204 -2.33 -11.48 22.12
N THR A 205 -2.34 -10.26 21.58
CA THR A 205 -1.49 -9.79 20.48
C THR A 205 -0.13 -9.29 20.98
N PHE A 206 -0.01 -8.95 22.26
CA PHE A 206 1.22 -8.46 22.88
C PHE A 206 1.66 -9.36 24.01
N THR A 207 2.92 -9.80 23.99
CA THR A 207 3.58 -10.46 25.11
C THR A 207 4.89 -9.76 25.44
N VAL A 208 4.94 -9.07 26.58
CA VAL A 208 6.16 -8.41 27.05
C VAL A 208 7.12 -9.45 27.63
N LYS A 209 8.31 -9.55 27.03
CA LYS A 209 9.35 -10.50 27.44
C LYS A 209 10.30 -9.90 28.45
N SER A 210 10.79 -8.69 28.21
CA SER A 210 11.71 -8.01 29.12
C SER A 210 11.56 -6.49 29.03
N VAL A 211 11.95 -5.82 30.11
CA VAL A 211 12.13 -4.37 30.18
C VAL A 211 13.46 -4.14 30.87
N VAL A 212 14.39 -3.50 30.17
CA VAL A 212 15.76 -3.29 30.63
C VAL A 212 16.07 -1.81 30.55
N GLY A 213 16.45 -1.21 31.68
CA GLY A 213 16.98 0.16 31.73
C GLY A 213 18.50 0.14 31.62
N GLY A 214 19.06 1.07 30.85
CA GLY A 214 20.50 1.26 30.69
C GLY A 214 20.83 2.50 29.88
N ASP A 215 21.95 3.16 30.20
CA ASP A 215 22.52 4.28 29.43
C ASP A 215 21.51 5.39 29.08
N GLY A 216 20.68 5.78 30.05
CA GLY A 216 19.68 6.83 29.84
C GLY A 216 18.54 6.43 28.90
N THR A 217 18.35 5.13 28.66
CA THR A 217 17.22 4.58 27.88
C THR A 217 16.60 3.37 28.56
N VAL A 218 15.37 3.06 28.18
CA VAL A 218 14.65 1.84 28.54
C VAL A 218 14.33 1.10 27.24
N ALA A 219 14.82 -0.14 27.14
CA ALA A 219 14.54 -1.05 26.05
C ALA A 219 13.50 -2.09 26.49
N ILE A 220 12.45 -2.25 25.71
CA ILE A 220 11.32 -3.13 25.97
C ILE A 220 11.28 -4.17 24.84
N SER A 221 11.39 -5.44 25.20
CA SER A 221 11.26 -6.57 24.28
C SER A 221 9.83 -7.10 24.30
N ILE A 222 9.16 -7.08 23.15
CA ILE A 222 7.76 -7.48 23.01
C ILE A 222 7.63 -8.46 21.85
N ARG A 223 6.94 -9.57 22.07
CA ARG A 223 6.43 -10.40 20.97
C ARG A 223 5.09 -9.83 20.53
N ILE A 224 5.00 -9.42 19.27
CA ILE A 224 3.76 -9.00 18.62
C ILE A 224 3.28 -10.16 17.76
N THR A 225 2.04 -10.58 17.97
CA THR A 225 1.38 -11.64 17.21
C THR A 225 0.20 -11.03 16.46
N SER A 226 0.03 -11.38 15.19
CA SER A 226 -1.15 -10.95 14.41
C SER A 226 -2.44 -11.41 15.09
N HIS A 227 -3.56 -10.71 14.90
CA HIS A 227 -4.86 -11.06 15.48
C HIS A 227 -5.31 -12.49 15.15
N GLU A 228 -4.98 -13.02 13.97
CA GLU A 228 -5.31 -14.40 13.59
C GLU A 228 -4.34 -15.45 14.17
N GLY A 229 -3.31 -15.05 14.93
CA GLY A 229 -2.30 -15.95 15.49
C GLY A 229 -1.34 -16.59 14.49
N ARG A 230 -1.44 -16.25 13.20
CA ARG A 230 -0.70 -16.91 12.10
C ARG A 230 0.76 -16.47 11.96
N ALA A 231 1.08 -15.26 12.42
CA ALA A 231 2.44 -14.74 12.39
C ALA A 231 2.75 -14.00 13.68
N GLY A 232 4.05 -13.88 13.98
CA GLY A 232 4.49 -12.93 14.99
C GLY A 232 5.91 -12.47 14.74
N GLN A 233 6.24 -11.33 15.34
CA GLN A 233 7.51 -10.66 15.23
C GLN A 233 7.95 -10.20 16.63
N CYS A 234 9.23 -10.39 16.95
CA CYS A 234 9.83 -9.73 18.11
C CYS A 234 10.09 -8.27 17.78
N TYR A 235 9.78 -7.38 18.70
CA TYR A 235 10.00 -5.94 18.57
C TYR A 235 10.77 -5.45 19.77
N ARG A 236 11.75 -4.58 19.50
CA ARG A 236 12.44 -3.79 20.50
C ARG A 236 11.89 -2.36 20.45
N ILE A 237 11.27 -1.93 21.54
CA ILE A 237 10.85 -0.54 21.73
C ILE A 237 11.84 0.14 22.67
N THR A 238 12.51 1.18 22.18
CA THR A 238 13.48 1.96 22.97
C THR A 238 12.91 3.33 23.26
N ARG A 239 12.96 3.75 24.52
CA ARG A 239 12.49 5.05 25.01
C ARG A 239 13.58 5.72 25.86
N PRO A 240 13.82 7.03 25.76
CA PRO A 240 14.73 7.72 26.68
C PRO A 240 14.22 7.71 28.12
N ALA A 241 15.14 7.62 29.07
CA ALA A 241 14.85 7.70 30.50
C ALA A 241 14.46 9.14 30.89
N PRO A 242 13.58 9.33 31.89
CA PRO A 242 13.28 10.67 32.41
C PRO A 242 14.56 11.31 32.98
N GLY A 243 14.85 12.55 32.58
CA GLY A 243 15.98 13.33 33.09
C GLY A 243 17.19 13.46 32.16
N SER A 244 17.20 12.77 31.01
CA SER A 244 18.08 13.17 29.89
C SER A 244 17.49 14.43 29.27
N GLY A 245 18.23 15.55 29.23
CA GLY A 245 17.75 16.86 28.77
C GLY A 245 16.97 16.83 27.44
N GLU A 246 16.06 17.82 27.28
CA GLU A 246 15.13 18.00 26.15
C GLU A 246 14.58 16.69 25.55
N VAL A 247 13.72 16.01 26.31
CA VAL A 247 12.92 14.89 25.80
C VAL A 247 11.94 15.42 24.75
N HIS A 248 12.33 15.35 23.47
CA HIS A 248 11.38 15.53 22.37
C HIS A 248 10.35 14.38 22.39
N PRO A 249 9.04 14.66 22.28
CA PRO A 249 7.94 13.67 22.26
C PRO A 249 7.92 12.75 21.02
N SER A 250 9.07 12.45 20.42
CA SER A 250 9.20 11.65 19.19
C SER A 250 10.38 10.67 19.21
N SER A 251 11.05 10.52 20.35
CA SER A 251 12.28 9.73 20.51
C SER A 251 12.06 8.23 20.70
N VAL A 252 10.81 7.77 20.87
CA VAL A 252 10.51 6.34 21.00
C VAL A 252 10.64 5.65 19.64
N ILE A 253 11.46 4.60 19.58
CA ILE A 253 11.68 3.81 18.37
C ILE A 253 11.13 2.41 18.60
N ALA A 254 10.37 1.88 17.65
CA ALA A 254 9.94 0.48 17.63
C ALA A 254 10.47 -0.19 16.37
N ALA A 255 11.37 -1.16 16.54
CA ALA A 255 12.02 -1.87 15.44
C ALA A 255 11.84 -3.39 15.61
N PRO A 256 11.64 -4.15 14.52
CA PRO A 256 11.71 -5.59 14.54
C PRO A 256 13.08 -6.06 15.04
N ALA A 257 13.07 -7.09 15.87
CA ALA A 257 14.21 -7.88 16.30
C ALA A 257 13.95 -9.34 15.94
N PHE A 258 15.01 -10.10 15.69
CA PHE A 258 14.94 -11.54 15.49
C PHE A 258 14.60 -12.25 16.80
N SER A 259 15.19 -11.81 17.91
CA SER A 259 14.96 -12.39 19.24
C SER A 259 14.16 -11.46 20.15
N CYS A 260 13.37 -12.08 21.03
CA CYS A 260 12.80 -11.46 22.21
C CYS A 260 13.52 -12.03 23.44
#